data_AF-A0A261FFS5-F1
#
_entry.id   AF-A0A261FFS5-F1
#
_cell.length_a   1.000
_cell.length_b   1.000
_cell.length_c   1.000
_cell.angle_alpha   90.00
_cell.angle_beta   90.00
_cell.angle_gamma   90.00
#
_symmetry.space_group_name_H-M   'P 1'
#
loop_
_entity.id
_entity.type
_entity.pdbx_description
1 polymer ?
#
loop_
_entity_poly.entity_id
_entity_poly.type
_entity_poly.pdbx_seq_one_letter_code
_entity_poly.pdbx_strand_id
1 'polypeptide(L)'
;MDEARRHKPLGGGLELANLWPAIPSGTRNGVTLTALGDGSYTTSGEFSTWATFEQFLTLEAGRYTIEWSSGLTSLNSWDLILQIAPAPSGDALIKPGTPATSLPAGMYRAQINVNSQSGIGRTITPILVKID
;
A
#
# COMPACT_ATOMS: atom_id res chain seq x y z
N MET A 1 -34.72 -3.67 37.54
CA MET A 1 -33.48 -4.15 36.89
C MET A 1 -33.90 -4.66 35.53
N ASP A 2 -33.68 -3.87 34.48
CA ASP A 2 -33.87 -4.31 33.10
C ASP A 2 -32.51 -4.21 32.41
N GLU A 3 -31.89 -5.37 32.20
CA GLU A 3 -30.64 -5.48 31.45
C GLU A 3 -31.01 -5.47 29.96
N ALA A 4 -30.83 -4.30 29.34
CA ALA A 4 -31.03 -4.13 27.90
C ALA A 4 -30.06 -5.04 27.14
N ARG A 5 -30.66 -5.98 26.41
CA ARG A 5 -30.00 -6.96 25.54
C ARG A 5 -28.98 -6.26 24.63
N ARG A 6 -27.75 -6.75 24.73
CA ARG A 6 -26.61 -6.42 23.88
C ARG A 6 -27.01 -6.49 22.40
N HIS A 7 -26.84 -5.38 21.70
CA HIS A 7 -26.74 -5.39 20.24
C HIS A 7 -25.30 -5.72 19.89
N LYS A 8 -25.00 -7.00 19.69
CA LYS A 8 -23.78 -7.44 19.00
C LYS A 8 -24.09 -7.33 17.51
N PRO A 9 -23.43 -6.46 16.73
CA PRO A 9 -23.53 -6.61 15.29
C PRO A 9 -22.88 -7.94 14.90
N LEU A 10 -23.70 -8.83 14.35
CA LEU A 10 -23.27 -10.00 13.59
C LEU A 10 -22.66 -9.48 12.28
N GLY A 11 -21.39 -9.08 12.32
CA GLY A 11 -20.63 -8.71 11.13
C GLY A 11 -20.20 -9.96 10.36
N GLY A 12 -21.13 -10.53 9.60
CA GLY A 12 -20.80 -11.45 8.51
C GLY A 12 -20.41 -10.64 7.28
N GLY A 13 -19.15 -10.76 6.86
CA GLY A 13 -18.63 -10.17 5.64
C GLY A 13 -17.15 -10.48 5.55
N LEU A 14 -16.73 -11.28 4.56
CA LEU A 14 -15.34 -11.63 4.31
C LEU A 14 -14.59 -10.41 3.77
N GLU A 15 -14.40 -9.38 4.59
CA GLU A 15 -13.50 -8.28 4.24
C GLU A 15 -12.07 -8.80 4.36
N LEU A 16 -11.35 -8.89 3.23
CA LEU A 16 -9.95 -9.28 3.22
C LEU A 16 -9.16 -8.24 4.02
N ALA A 17 -8.38 -8.70 5.00
CA ALA A 17 -7.57 -7.79 5.81
C ALA A 17 -6.53 -7.07 4.94
N ASN A 18 -6.45 -5.74 5.04
CA ASN A 18 -5.37 -4.97 4.41
C ASN A 18 -4.05 -5.22 5.16
N LEU A 19 -3.11 -5.84 4.47
CA LEU A 19 -1.77 -6.20 4.96
C LEU A 19 -0.72 -5.13 4.64
N TRP A 20 -1.11 -4.01 4.03
CA TRP A 20 -0.17 -2.92 3.74
C TRP A 20 0.31 -2.29 5.04
N PRO A 21 1.63 -2.19 5.29
CA PRO A 21 2.15 -1.67 6.54
C PRO A 21 2.07 -0.14 6.57
N ALA A 22 2.04 0.42 7.78
CA ALA A 22 2.21 1.86 7.94
C ALA A 22 3.63 2.26 7.49
N ILE A 23 3.72 3.01 6.39
CA ILE A 23 4.98 3.56 5.90
C ILE A 23 5.25 4.90 6.60
N PRO A 24 6.45 5.12 7.17
CA PRO A 24 6.78 6.38 7.82
C PRO A 24 6.62 7.58 6.88
N SER A 25 5.94 8.61 7.37
CA SER A 25 5.89 9.92 6.70
C SER A 25 7.28 10.55 6.67
N GLY A 26 7.54 11.41 5.69
CA GLY A 26 8.80 12.12 5.59
C GLY A 26 9.03 12.72 4.21
N THR A 27 10.20 13.32 4.03
CA THR A 27 10.61 13.95 2.78
C THR A 27 11.83 13.24 2.19
N ARG A 28 11.77 12.91 0.90
CA ARG A 28 12.86 12.29 0.13
C ARG A 28 12.85 12.89 -1.27
N ASN A 29 14.00 13.37 -1.75
CA ASN A 29 14.17 13.88 -3.11
C ASN A 29 13.08 14.92 -3.51
N GLY A 30 12.81 15.85 -2.60
CA GLY A 30 11.82 16.92 -2.77
C GLY A 30 10.35 16.50 -2.68
N VAL A 31 10.07 15.20 -2.57
CA VAL A 31 8.74 14.64 -2.33
C VAL A 31 8.50 14.48 -0.85
N THR A 32 7.36 14.95 -0.35
CA THR A 32 6.89 14.68 1.01
C THR A 32 5.71 13.72 0.97
N LEU A 33 5.85 12.59 1.67
CA LEU A 33 4.78 11.63 1.92
C LEU A 33 4.17 11.90 3.30
N THR A 34 2.85 12.01 3.37
CA THR A 34 2.11 12.25 4.61
C THR A 34 1.02 11.20 4.79
N ALA A 35 1.08 10.42 5.87
CA ALA A 35 0.02 9.49 6.24
C ALA A 35 -1.20 10.24 6.81
N LEU A 36 -2.40 9.86 6.40
CA LEU A 36 -3.66 10.51 6.82
C LEU A 36 -4.33 9.84 8.04
N GLY A 37 -3.80 8.72 8.51
CA GLY A 37 -4.30 7.98 9.69
C GLY A 37 -5.40 6.96 9.39
N ASP A 38 -5.95 6.95 8.18
CA ASP A 38 -6.95 6.00 7.67
C ASP A 38 -6.35 4.91 6.74
N GLY A 39 -5.02 4.83 6.68
CA GLY A 39 -4.28 3.98 5.72
C GLY A 39 -3.98 4.67 4.39
N SER A 40 -4.49 5.88 4.17
CA SER A 40 -4.18 6.70 3.00
C SER A 40 -2.94 7.58 3.21
N TYR A 41 -2.34 8.00 2.10
CA TYR A 41 -1.19 8.87 2.04
C TYR A 41 -1.40 9.96 1.01
N THR A 42 -0.88 11.16 1.27
CA THR A 42 -0.75 12.22 0.29
C THR A 42 0.71 12.47 -0.09
N THR A 43 0.93 12.84 -1.36
CA THR A 43 2.22 13.30 -1.86
C THR A 43 2.18 14.81 -2.08
N SER A 44 3.24 15.51 -1.69
CA SER A 44 3.39 16.96 -1.90
C SER A 44 4.86 17.32 -2.18
N GLY A 45 5.13 18.59 -2.51
CA GLY A 45 6.47 19.10 -2.75
C GLY A 45 6.82 19.24 -4.23
N GLU A 46 8.12 19.21 -4.53
CA GLU A 46 8.67 19.36 -5.88
C GLU A 46 9.59 18.19 -6.16
N PHE A 47 9.19 17.33 -7.10
CA PHE A 47 9.94 16.13 -7.45
C PHE A 47 11.29 16.51 -8.04
N SER A 48 12.39 16.04 -7.43
CA SER A 48 13.74 16.25 -7.98
C SER A 48 14.29 15.01 -8.67
N THR A 49 14.06 13.82 -8.10
CA THR A 49 14.44 12.51 -8.65
C THR A 49 13.66 11.41 -7.95
N TRP A 50 13.78 10.16 -8.41
CA TRP A 50 13.08 8.98 -7.90
C TRP A 50 13.08 8.94 -6.36
N ALA A 51 11.90 8.97 -5.74
CA ALA A 51 11.72 8.94 -4.30
C ALA A 51 11.01 7.65 -3.87
N THR A 52 11.69 6.80 -3.10
CA THR A 52 11.10 5.60 -2.51
C THR A 52 10.83 5.82 -1.04
N PHE A 53 9.59 5.56 -0.60
CA PHE A 53 9.22 5.40 0.80
C PHE A 53 8.90 3.93 1.03
N GLU A 54 9.40 3.35 2.12
CA GLU A 54 9.27 1.91 2.32
C GLU A 54 9.18 1.51 3.78
N GLN A 55 8.59 0.34 4.00
CA GLN A 55 8.53 -0.33 5.29
C GLN A 55 8.64 -1.84 5.09
N PHE A 56 9.36 -2.51 5.99
CA PHE A 56 9.46 -3.97 6.01
C PHE A 56 8.19 -4.59 6.60
N LEU A 57 7.78 -5.73 6.02
CA LEU A 57 6.70 -6.58 6.51
C LEU A 57 7.07 -8.05 6.32
N THR A 58 6.54 -8.92 7.19
CA THR A 58 6.64 -10.37 7.02
C THR A 58 5.33 -10.87 6.44
N LEU A 59 5.41 -11.63 5.35
CA LEU A 59 4.26 -12.30 4.75
C LEU A 59 4.38 -13.81 4.95
N GLU A 60 3.23 -14.45 5.13
CA GLU A 60 3.13 -15.90 5.03
C GLU A 60 3.22 -16.34 3.57
N ALA A 61 3.34 -17.65 3.34
CA ALA A 61 3.15 -18.18 2.00
C ALA A 61 1.68 -17.99 1.59
N GLY A 62 1.45 -17.58 0.35
CA GLY A 62 0.10 -17.34 -0.15
C GLY A 62 0.07 -16.57 -1.46
N ARG A 63 -1.13 -16.30 -1.96
CA ARG A 63 -1.36 -15.53 -3.18
C ARG A 63 -1.81 -14.13 -2.82
N TYR A 64 -1.07 -13.14 -3.30
CA TYR A 64 -1.25 -11.75 -2.93
C TYR A 64 -1.54 -10.86 -4.14
N THR A 65 -2.31 -9.80 -3.92
CA THR A 65 -2.47 -8.71 -4.88
C THR A 65 -2.43 -7.36 -4.18
N ILE A 66 -1.97 -6.33 -4.90
CA ILE A 66 -2.18 -4.95 -4.50
C ILE A 66 -3.43 -4.50 -5.24
N GLU A 67 -4.52 -4.28 -4.50
CA GLU A 67 -5.71 -3.69 -5.10
C GLU A 67 -5.41 -2.26 -5.51
N TRP A 68 -6.06 -1.84 -6.61
CA TRP A 68 -6.01 -0.47 -7.06
C TRP A 68 -6.52 0.42 -5.93
N SER A 69 -5.65 1.29 -5.42
CA SER A 69 -6.05 2.26 -4.41
C SER A 69 -7.14 3.17 -4.99
N SER A 70 -8.19 3.42 -4.21
CA SER A 70 -9.19 4.42 -4.54
C SER A 70 -8.52 5.75 -4.92
N GLY A 71 -8.93 6.36 -6.03
CA GLY A 71 -8.36 7.62 -6.54
C GLY A 71 -7.29 7.51 -7.64
N LEU A 72 -6.78 6.32 -7.96
CA LEU A 72 -5.79 6.13 -9.04
C LEU A 72 -6.41 5.77 -10.39
N THR A 73 -7.36 6.55 -10.92
CA THR A 73 -8.06 6.20 -12.19
C THR A 73 -7.22 6.30 -13.46
N SER A 74 -6.08 6.99 -13.41
CA SER A 74 -5.09 7.00 -14.48
C SER A 74 -3.76 7.50 -13.95
N LEU A 75 -2.79 6.60 -13.83
CA LEU A 75 -1.39 6.94 -13.88
C LEU A 75 -0.77 6.02 -14.91
N ASN A 76 0.19 6.53 -15.67
CA ASN A 76 1.16 5.61 -16.23
C ASN A 76 1.76 4.87 -15.03
N SER A 77 1.93 3.56 -15.13
CA SER A 77 2.44 2.69 -14.05
C SER A 77 3.85 3.05 -13.55
N TRP A 78 4.35 4.22 -13.92
CA TRP A 78 5.66 4.75 -13.64
C TRP A 78 5.62 6.01 -12.77
N ASP A 79 4.57 6.84 -12.77
CA ASP A 79 4.58 8.13 -12.04
C ASP A 79 4.52 7.95 -10.52
N LEU A 80 3.65 7.03 -10.08
CA LEU A 80 3.49 6.60 -8.69
C LEU A 80 3.27 5.10 -8.68
N ILE A 81 4.10 4.38 -7.93
CA ILE A 81 4.14 2.92 -7.94
C ILE A 81 4.02 2.40 -6.52
N LEU A 82 2.96 1.62 -6.29
CA LEU A 82 2.88 0.73 -5.14
C LEU A 82 3.56 -0.59 -5.52
N GLN A 83 4.45 -1.12 -4.70
CA GLN A 83 5.00 -2.44 -4.97
C GLN A 83 5.42 -3.20 -3.72
N ILE A 84 5.40 -4.52 -3.85
CA ILE A 84 6.05 -5.45 -2.93
C ILE A 84 7.31 -6.00 -3.60
N ALA A 85 8.45 -5.91 -2.92
CA ALA A 85 9.73 -6.47 -3.37
C ALA A 85 10.37 -7.32 -2.26
N PRO A 86 11.21 -8.33 -2.58
CA PRO A 86 11.96 -9.07 -1.58
C PRO A 86 12.90 -8.14 -0.80
N ALA A 87 13.15 -8.50 0.47
CA ALA A 87 14.16 -7.87 1.31
C ALA A 87 15.40 -8.78 1.47
N PRO A 88 16.62 -8.23 1.55
CA PRO A 88 16.95 -6.80 1.47
C PRO A 88 17.03 -6.25 0.03
N SER A 89 16.99 -7.12 -0.99
CA SER A 89 17.12 -6.74 -2.40
C SER A 89 16.26 -7.63 -3.31
N GLY A 90 15.89 -7.12 -4.47
CA GLY A 90 15.14 -7.85 -5.49
C GLY A 90 14.20 -6.93 -6.26
N ASP A 91 13.74 -7.41 -7.42
CA ASP A 91 12.77 -6.70 -8.25
C ASP A 91 11.36 -6.74 -7.63
N ALA A 92 10.53 -5.79 -8.05
CA ALA A 92 9.13 -5.76 -7.66
C ALA A 92 8.39 -7.03 -8.13
N LEU A 93 7.70 -7.70 -7.21
CA LEU A 93 6.94 -8.91 -7.47
C LEU A 93 5.45 -8.63 -7.70
N ILE A 94 4.92 -7.57 -7.08
CA ILE A 94 3.53 -7.16 -7.21
C ILE A 94 3.49 -5.66 -7.41
N LYS A 95 2.69 -5.19 -8.37
CA LYS A 95 2.37 -3.77 -8.59
C LYS A 95 0.91 -3.61 -9.04
N PRO A 96 0.27 -2.44 -8.88
CA PRO A 96 -1.05 -2.18 -9.42
C PRO A 96 -1.15 -2.57 -10.91
N GLY A 97 -2.17 -3.34 -11.27
CA GLY A 97 -2.40 -3.80 -12.65
C GLY A 97 -1.65 -5.07 -13.05
N THR A 98 -0.82 -5.67 -12.18
CA THR A 98 -0.33 -7.05 -12.40
C THR A 98 -1.28 -8.09 -11.81
N PRO A 99 -1.34 -9.30 -12.37
CA PRO A 99 -2.07 -10.40 -11.77
C PRO A 99 -1.60 -10.69 -10.34
N ALA A 100 -2.51 -11.22 -9.51
CA ALA A 100 -2.17 -11.71 -8.19
C ALA A 100 -1.08 -12.79 -8.27
N THR A 101 -0.08 -12.68 -7.39
CA THR A 101 1.17 -13.45 -7.43
C THR A 101 1.33 -14.31 -6.18
N SER A 102 1.79 -15.54 -6.36
CA SER A 102 2.15 -16.43 -5.24
C SER A 102 3.50 -16.04 -4.66
N LEU A 103 3.53 -15.76 -3.37
CA LEU A 103 4.72 -15.39 -2.62
C LEU A 103 5.05 -16.49 -1.60
N PRO A 104 6.32 -16.90 -1.46
CA PRO A 104 6.75 -17.71 -0.32
C PRO A 104 6.68 -16.90 0.98
N ALA A 105 6.65 -17.60 2.11
CA ALA A 105 6.79 -16.93 3.41
C ALA A 105 8.15 -16.23 3.50
N GLY A 106 8.18 -15.01 4.00
CA GLY A 106 9.42 -14.25 4.08
C GLY A 106 9.23 -12.77 4.41
N MET A 107 10.37 -12.07 4.48
CA MET A 107 10.41 -10.63 4.68
C MET A 107 10.42 -9.90 3.34
N TYR A 108 9.58 -8.89 3.23
CA TYR A 108 9.40 -8.08 2.04
C TYR A 108 9.50 -6.60 2.37
N ARG A 109 9.55 -5.77 1.33
CA ARG A 109 9.42 -4.31 1.40
C ARG A 109 8.14 -3.92 0.71
N ALA A 110 7.27 -3.20 1.42
CA ALA A 110 6.19 -2.44 0.81
C ALA A 110 6.71 -1.04 0.47
N GLN A 111 6.49 -0.61 -0.77
CA GLN A 111 7.10 0.61 -1.28
C GLN A 111 6.05 1.50 -1.97
N ILE A 112 6.14 2.80 -1.67
CA ILE A 112 5.49 3.89 -2.41
C ILE A 112 6.62 4.62 -3.13
N ASN A 113 6.65 4.54 -4.46
CA ASN A 113 7.65 5.21 -5.28
C ASN A 113 7.00 6.35 -6.05
N VAL A 114 7.59 7.54 -5.99
CA VAL A 114 7.25 8.69 -6.83
C VAL A 114 8.38 8.90 -7.82
N ASN A 115 8.08 8.90 -9.11
CA ASN A 115 9.08 8.96 -10.19
C ASN A 115 8.90 10.16 -11.12
N SER A 116 7.88 10.97 -10.90
CA SER A 116 7.68 12.18 -11.68
C SER A 116 6.91 13.23 -10.88
N GLN A 117 6.95 14.47 -11.36
CA GLN A 117 6.14 15.55 -10.81
C GLN A 117 4.63 15.23 -10.89
N SER A 118 4.19 14.39 -11.82
CA SER A 118 2.77 13.97 -11.95
C SER A 118 2.30 13.07 -10.80
N GLY A 119 3.24 12.49 -10.03
CA GLY A 119 2.98 11.76 -8.80
C GLY A 119 2.79 12.64 -7.56
N ILE A 120 2.95 13.96 -7.66
CA ILE A 120 2.72 14.94 -6.58
C ILE A 120 1.25 15.39 -6.53
N GLY A 121 0.77 15.76 -5.34
CA GLY A 121 -0.60 16.22 -5.12
C GLY A 121 -1.61 15.08 -5.19
N ARG A 122 -1.14 13.84 -5.07
CA ARG A 122 -1.95 12.63 -5.17
C ARG A 122 -2.30 12.13 -3.79
N THR A 123 -3.48 11.52 -3.68
CA THR A 123 -3.88 10.71 -2.54
C THR A 123 -3.95 9.26 -2.98
N ILE A 124 -3.39 8.37 -2.18
CA ILE A 124 -3.43 6.92 -2.41
C ILE A 124 -3.81 6.22 -1.12
N THR A 125 -4.55 5.13 -1.25
CA THR A 125 -4.89 4.21 -0.16
C THR A 125 -4.42 2.81 -0.54
N PRO A 126 -3.14 2.46 -0.25
CA PRO A 126 -2.59 1.17 -0.63
C PRO A 126 -3.32 0.02 0.07
N ILE A 127 -3.67 -1.01 -0.71
CA ILE A 127 -4.35 -2.20 -0.20
C ILE A 127 -3.57 -3.41 -0.67
N LEU A 128 -2.94 -4.14 0.26
CA LEU A 128 -2.33 -5.45 0.00
C LEU A 128 -3.24 -6.51 0.61
N VAL A 129 -3.70 -7.47 -0.18
CA VAL A 129 -4.57 -8.55 0.30
C VAL A 129 -4.02 -9.90 -0.09
N LYS A 130 -4.20 -10.88 0.81
CA LYS A 130 -4.07 -12.31 0.52
C LYS A 130 -5.41 -12.81 0.01
N ILE A 131 -5.42 -13.55 -1.11
CA ILE A 131 -6.65 -13.92 -1.85
C ILE A 131 -6.89 -15.42 -1.95
N ASP A 132 -6.12 -16.23 -1.22
CA ASP A 132 -6.25 -17.69 -1.14
C ASP A 132 -6.54 -18.19 0.29
#